data_AF-D2BBL4-F1
#
_entry.id   AF-D2BBL4-F1
#
_cell.length_a   1.000
_cell.length_b   1.000
_cell.length_c   1.000
_cell.angle_alpha   90.00
_cell.angle_beta   90.00
_cell.angle_gamma   90.00
#
_symmetry.space_group_name_H-M   'P 1'
#
loop_
_entity.id
_entity.type
_entity.pdbx_description
1 polymer ?
#
loop_
_entity_poly.entity_id
_entity_poly.type
_entity_poly.pdbx_seq_one_letter_code
_entity_poly.pdbx_strand_id
1 'polypeptide(L)' 'MEYIHASDYCVYAIDGEQVTCFDQSVPGTRRGSDPDRLVSKMREVGLSGEGPGINTPFPRSFGQATTVHR' A
#
# COMPACT_ATOMS: atom_id res chain seq x y z
N MET A 1 -12.58 18.12 16.59
CA MET A 1 -12.14 16.73 16.38
C MET A 1 -10.99 16.78 15.40
N GLU A 2 -9.79 16.46 15.85
CA GLU A 2 -8.59 16.44 15.02
C GLU A 2 -8.44 15.02 14.43
N TYR A 3 -8.51 14.89 13.12
CA TYR A 3 -8.35 13.62 12.43
C TYR A 3 -6.86 13.39 12.17
N ILE A 4 -6.20 12.61 13.03
CA ILE A 4 -4.80 12.24 12.88
C ILE A 4 -4.73 11.08 11.88
N HIS A 5 -4.56 11.40 10.59
CA HIS A 5 -4.25 10.40 9.58
C HIS A 5 -2.75 10.10 9.63
N ALA A 6 -2.37 8.92 10.11
CA ALA A 6 -1.03 8.40 9.86
C ALA A 6 -0.98 8.02 8.37
N SER A 7 -0.35 8.84 7.54
CA SER A 7 -0.05 8.44 6.17
C SER A 7 1.12 7.47 6.18
N ASP A 8 0.82 6.18 6.27
CA ASP A 8 1.79 5.11 6.13
C ASP A 8 2.06 4.86 4.64
N TYR A 9 3.10 5.52 4.11
CA TYR A 9 3.54 5.30 2.75
C TYR A 9 4.28 3.97 2.62
N CYS A 10 3.85 3.13 1.70
CA CYS A 10 4.68 2.03 1.21
C CYS A 10 5.71 2.59 0.23
N VAL A 11 6.99 2.27 0.45
CA VAL A 11 8.10 2.67 -0.43
C VAL A 11 8.81 1.43 -0.93
N TYR A 12 8.99 1.34 -2.24
CA TYR A 12 9.84 0.37 -2.92
C TYR A 12 11.05 1.11 -3.50
N ALA A 13 12.23 0.72 -3.04
CA ALA A 13 13.50 1.32 -3.43
C ALA A 13 14.46 0.25 -3.97
N ILE A 14 15.28 0.64 -4.94
CA ILE A 14 16.39 -0.15 -5.48
C ILE A 14 17.64 0.70 -5.30
N ASP A 15 18.70 0.12 -4.75
CA ASP A 15 19.99 0.81 -4.52
C ASP A 15 19.87 2.13 -3.73
N GLY A 16 18.91 2.21 -2.82
CA GLY A 16 18.64 3.41 -2.02
C GLY A 16 17.84 4.49 -2.75
N GLU A 17 17.50 4.30 -4.03
CA GLU A 17 16.66 5.20 -4.80
C GLU A 17 15.19 4.74 -4.76
N GLN A 18 14.28 5.69 -4.52
CA GLN A 18 12.84 5.43 -4.56
C GLN A 18 12.38 5.17 -6.00
N VAL A 19 11.90 3.95 -6.25
CA VAL A 19 11.35 3.55 -7.54
C VAL A 19 9.84 3.79 -7.59
N THR A 20 9.12 3.39 -6.53
CA THR A 20 7.69 3.70 -6.39
C THR A 20 7.29 3.85 -4.92
N CYS A 21 6.37 4.76 -4.65
CA CYS A 21 5.71 4.89 -3.36
C CYS A 21 4.23 5.22 -3.50
N PHE A 22 3.45 4.83 -2.50
CA PHE A 22 2.00 5.03 -2.47
C PHE A 22 1.46 4.99 -1.04
N ASP A 23 0.33 5.68 -0.84
CA ASP A 23 -0.49 5.54 0.37
C ASP A 23 -1.41 4.33 0.20
N GLN A 24 -1.44 3.43 1.18
CA GLN A 24 -2.29 2.23 1.12
C GLN A 24 -3.78 2.56 1.10
N SER A 25 -4.19 3.70 1.65
CA SER A 25 -5.58 4.17 1.62
C SER A 25 -6.01 4.66 0.23
N VAL A 26 -5.05 5.07 -0.60
CA VAL A 26 -5.29 5.55 -1.97
C VAL A 26 -4.23 4.97 -2.92
N PRO A 27 -4.24 3.63 -3.15
CA PRO A 27 -3.15 2.95 -3.87
C PRO A 27 -3.04 3.34 -5.35
N GLY A 28 -4.05 4.02 -5.89
CA GLY A 28 -4.01 4.66 -7.21
C GLY A 28 -3.06 5.87 -7.29
N THR A 29 -2.77 6.52 -6.17
CA THR A 29 -1.89 7.69 -6.11
C THR A 29 -0.46 7.24 -5.86
N ARG A 30 0.26 6.96 -6.96
CA ARG A 30 1.65 6.47 -6.95
C ARG A 30 2.62 7.53 -7.44
N ARG A 31 3.85 7.54 -6.92
CA ARG A 31 4.95 8.46 -7.29
C ARG A 31 6.28 7.73 -7.32
N GLY A 32 7.26 8.24 -8.05
CA GLY A 32 8.60 7.64 -8.18
C GLY A 32 9.07 7.59 -9.63
N SER A 33 10.25 7.00 -9.87
CA SER A 33 10.83 6.87 -11.21
C SER A 33 10.13 5.81 -12.08
N ASP A 34 9.52 4.79 -11.48
CA ASP A 34 8.65 3.81 -12.14
C ASP A 34 7.39 3.58 -11.26
N PRO A 35 6.41 4.50 -11.29
CA PRO A 35 5.28 4.50 -10.37
C PRO A 35 4.41 3.25 -10.49
N ASP A 36 4.35 2.62 -11.67
CA ASP A 36 3.48 1.46 -11.93
C ASP A 36 4.18 0.10 -11.75
N ARG A 37 5.45 0.10 -11.31
CA ARG A 37 6.27 -1.11 -11.07
C ARG A 37 5.55 -2.23 -10.30
N LEU A 38 4.69 -1.85 -9.34
CA LEU A 38 4.01 -2.77 -8.44
C LEU A 38 2.54 -3.04 -8.80
N VAL A 39 1.99 -2.46 -9.88
CA VAL A 39 0.54 -2.55 -10.18
C VAL A 39 0.04 -3.98 -10.30
N SER A 40 0.79 -4.87 -10.96
CA SER A 40 0.38 -6.28 -11.05
C SER A 40 0.32 -6.95 -9.68
N LYS A 41 1.33 -6.74 -8.83
CA LYS A 41 1.36 -7.27 -7.46
C LYS A 41 0.26 -6.67 -6.58
N MET A 42 0.00 -5.36 -6.73
CA MET A 42 -1.11 -4.70 -6.06
C MET A 42 -2.44 -5.34 -6.41
N ARG A 43 -2.67 -5.66 -7.69
CA ARG A 43 -3.88 -6.37 -8.13
C ARG A 43 -3.99 -7.76 -7.51
N GLU A 44 -2.88 -8.50 -7.44
CA GLU A 44 -2.84 -9.83 -6.81
C GLU A 44 -3.25 -9.80 -5.32
N VAL A 45 -2.92 -8.73 -4.60
CA VAL A 45 -3.25 -8.57 -3.17
C VAL A 45 -4.50 -7.72 -2.89
N GLY A 46 -5.23 -7.31 -3.94
CA GLY A 46 -6.47 -6.52 -3.79
C GLY A 46 -6.27 -5.00 -3.57
N LEU A 47 -5.08 -4.47 -3.82
CA LEU A 47 -4.74 -3.04 -3.76
C LEU A 47 -4.86 -2.34 -5.13
N SER A 48 -5.82 -2.73 -5.96
CA SER A 48 -5.89 -2.27 -7.35
C SER A 48 -6.28 -0.80 -7.53
N GLY A 49 -6.73 -0.08 -6.48
CA GLY A 49 -7.31 1.28 -6.60
C GLY A 49 -8.65 1.32 -7.35
N GLU A 50 -8.89 0.33 -8.19
CA GLU A 50 -10.13 -0.02 -8.89
C GLU A 50 -11.00 -0.99 -8.05
N GLY A 51 -10.84 -0.96 -6.72
CA GLY A 51 -11.63 -1.78 -5.81
C GLY A 51 -13.06 -1.25 -5.73
N PRO A 52 -14.08 -2.12 -5.58
CA PRO A 52 -15.40 -1.66 -5.16
C PRO A 52 -15.20 -0.83 -3.87
N GLY A 53 -15.82 0.35 -3.80
CA GLY A 53 -15.58 1.30 -2.71
C GLY A 53 -15.69 0.67 -1.32
N ILE A 54 -15.22 1.39 -0.29
CA ILE A 54 -15.03 1.05 1.14
C ILE A 54 -16.04 0.11 1.87
N ASN A 55 -17.13 -0.30 1.22
CA ASN A 55 -18.14 -1.24 1.68
C ASN A 55 -17.92 -2.71 1.27
N THR A 56 -16.84 -3.08 0.56
CA THR A 56 -16.54 -4.51 0.41
C THR A 56 -15.78 -5.05 1.60
N PRO A 57 -16.22 -6.18 2.18
CA PRO A 57 -15.49 -6.81 3.27
C PRO A 57 -14.14 -7.26 2.73
N PHE A 58 -13.08 -6.56 3.11
CA PHE A 58 -11.72 -7.06 2.90
C PHE A 58 -11.62 -8.41 3.61
N PRO A 59 -11.24 -9.51 2.92
CA PRO A 59 -10.80 -10.69 3.63
C PRO A 59 -9.65 -10.27 4.55
N ARG A 60 -9.70 -10.72 5.81
CA ARG A 60 -8.71 -10.43 6.87
C ARG A 60 -7.35 -11.05 6.54
N SER A 61 -6.70 -10.61 5.46
CA SER A 61 -5.43 -11.14 4.97
C SER A 61 -4.22 -10.48 5.64
N PHE A 62 -4.42 -9.32 6.28
CA PHE A 62 -3.42 -8.72 7.15
C PHE A 62 -3.48 -9.38 8.53
N GLY A 63 -2.99 -10.61 8.61
CA GLY A 63 -2.53 -11.14 9.89
C GLY A 63 -1.40 -10.25 10.39
N GLN A 64 -1.55 -9.67 11.57
CA GLN A 64 -0.50 -8.91 12.24
C GLN A 64 0.82 -9.68 12.15
N ALA A 65 1.87 -9.04 11.62
CA ALA A 65 3.22 -9.54 11.80
C ALA A 65 3.52 -9.45 13.29
N THR A 66 3.43 -10.57 14.01
CA THR A 66 3.90 -10.63 15.38
C THR A 66 5.42 -10.55 15.33
N THR A 67 5.97 -9.45 15.83
CA THR A 67 7.41 -9.35 16.07
C THR A 67 7.79 -10.36 17.13
N VAL A 68 8.46 -11.44 16.74
CA VAL A 68 9.18 -12.30 17.68
C VAL A 68 10.42 -11.54 18.13
N HIS A 69 10.36 -10.92 19.32
CA HIS A 69 11.57 -10.52 20.03
C HIS A 69 12.26 -11.78 20.56
N ARG A 70 13.56 -11.92 20.27
CA ARG A 70 14.45 -12.85 20.97
C ARG A 70 14.92 -12.23 22.28
#